data_AF-A0A926VAL5-F1
#
_entry.id   AF-A0A926VAL5-F1
#
_cell.length_a   1.000
_cell.length_b   1.000
_cell.length_c   1.000
_cell.angle_alpha   90.00
_cell.angle_beta   90.00
_cell.angle_gamma   90.00
#
_symmetry.space_group_name_H-M   'P 1'
#
loop_
_entity.id
_entity.type
_entity.pdbx_description
1 polymer ?
#
loop_
_entity_poly.entity_id
_entity_poly.type
_entity_poly.pdbx_seq_one_letter_code
_entity_poly.pdbx_strand_id
1 'polypeptide(L)'
;MSLTNQNGNQSSHIIQNLSSFSLSIPAILPQQNTTTVTNKVIKVLAPIKPTSPTAPFHKGTLITNKNNFGIVNKIIPDSHTPIQIYWWSAGSEKIELKFWYSLDDLRVLKIEPLPLFIPQKTFLIIPAGTLVLTEKGELFQWAETLFWLKEINADGYHLLARSQEWLFPLENFPGIPLACVNELPSRAFLEAANHLNFHQLKTLISLWLSLNYPADILEQLHNNPEIEYHLKNQFDRSEYLQGEDYLQTDKDAAWKSAFSSHLKEQKNAIGMLGFKIGLSTVQSTPKAVSRLHNNPHSTYDYQFGTVVDLEPRSDKPVSILWQHEESTDNYSLPELQQNFISPIVLVKISDQVGYVKSADRKFYQAIVGFASKSVARSWWRRIKKELGHLSDLKPNYHPEIQHLNNQMKAKYFYLAQFPRQKTLNARLRHLQTVANWNLTKHLHR
;
A
#
# COMPACT_ATOMS: atom_id res chain seq x y z
N MET A 1 -55.47 -11.39 39.83
CA MET A 1 -55.89 -10.06 39.34
C MET A 1 -55.70 -10.04 37.85
N SER A 2 -56.81 -9.89 37.16
CA SER A 2 -57.02 -9.72 35.73
C SER A 2 -56.60 -8.32 35.28
N LEU A 3 -56.24 -8.19 33.99
CA LEU A 3 -56.49 -7.07 33.04
C LEU A 3 -55.39 -7.14 31.95
N THR A 4 -55.57 -7.84 30.81
CA THR A 4 -56.20 -7.43 29.54
C THR A 4 -55.91 -6.00 29.05
N ASN A 5 -55.21 -5.91 27.91
CA ASN A 5 -55.49 -5.06 26.72
C ASN A 5 -54.44 -5.43 25.65
N GLN A 6 -54.70 -6.30 24.66
CA GLN A 6 -55.43 -6.15 23.41
C GLN A 6 -54.97 -5.02 22.45
N ASN A 7 -54.33 -5.49 21.37
CA ASN A 7 -54.47 -5.16 19.95
C ASN A 7 -53.90 -3.87 19.34
N GLY A 8 -53.21 -4.07 18.21
CA GLY A 8 -52.85 -3.01 17.25
C GLY A 8 -52.01 -3.47 16.04
N ASN A 9 -52.48 -4.46 15.27
CA ASN A 9 -52.20 -4.70 13.84
C ASN A 9 -50.76 -4.52 13.29
N GLN A 10 -50.06 -5.63 13.07
CA GLN A 10 -49.26 -5.80 11.85
C GLN A 10 -49.52 -7.16 11.22
N SER A 11 -49.99 -7.10 9.98
CA SER A 11 -50.35 -8.21 9.10
C SER A 11 -49.15 -9.12 8.84
N SER A 12 -49.10 -10.24 9.55
CA SER A 12 -48.31 -11.40 9.22
C SER A 12 -48.93 -12.11 8.01
N HIS A 13 -48.40 -11.89 6.81
CA HIS A 13 -48.46 -12.93 5.77
C HIS A 13 -47.29 -13.88 6.02
N ILE A 14 -47.38 -14.61 7.13
CA ILE A 14 -46.59 -15.83 7.34
C ILE A 14 -47.28 -16.88 6.47
N ILE A 15 -46.57 -17.39 5.47
CA ILE A 15 -46.98 -18.56 4.70
C ILE A 15 -47.03 -19.73 5.69
N GLN A 16 -48.23 -20.06 6.15
CA GLN A 16 -48.54 -21.26 6.92
C GLN A 16 -48.52 -22.47 5.98
N ASN A 17 -47.32 -23.02 5.71
CA ASN A 17 -47.04 -24.43 5.40
C ASN A 17 -45.63 -24.58 4.81
N LEU A 18 -44.62 -24.58 5.67
CA LEU A 18 -43.27 -25.05 5.33
C LEU A 18 -43.09 -26.55 5.60
N SER A 19 -44.10 -27.23 6.16
CA SER A 19 -44.07 -28.64 6.58
C SER A 19 -44.13 -29.66 5.43
N SER A 20 -44.32 -29.22 4.19
CA SER A 20 -44.41 -30.09 3.00
C SER A 20 -43.18 -30.04 2.09
N PHE A 21 -42.15 -29.26 2.43
CA PHE A 21 -40.89 -29.26 1.68
C PHE A 21 -39.90 -30.22 2.35
N SER A 22 -39.88 -31.48 1.90
CA SER A 22 -38.79 -32.39 2.23
C SER A 22 -37.48 -31.85 1.62
N LEU A 23 -36.66 -31.21 2.44
CA LEU A 23 -35.31 -30.77 2.09
C LEU A 23 -34.37 -31.97 2.10
N SER A 24 -34.35 -32.74 1.02
CA SER A 24 -33.22 -33.64 0.74
C SER A 24 -32.13 -32.83 0.05
N ILE A 25 -31.11 -32.44 0.82
CA ILE A 25 -29.82 -31.97 0.28
C ILE A 25 -29.23 -33.15 -0.52
N PRO A 26 -28.94 -33.01 -1.83
CA PRO A 26 -28.24 -34.07 -2.54
C PRO A 26 -26.84 -34.16 -1.93
N ALA A 27 -26.51 -35.33 -1.37
CA ALA A 27 -25.13 -35.69 -1.10
C ALA A 27 -24.35 -35.50 -2.41
N ILE A 28 -23.18 -34.86 -2.33
CA ILE A 28 -22.26 -34.69 -3.46
C ILE A 28 -21.84 -36.11 -3.89
N LEU A 29 -22.55 -36.65 -4.87
CA LEU A 29 -22.22 -37.89 -5.55
C LEU A 29 -21.42 -37.55 -6.82
N PRO A 30 -20.47 -38.42 -7.23
CA PRO A 30 -19.61 -38.16 -8.37
C PRO A 30 -20.44 -38.00 -9.64
N GLN A 31 -20.03 -37.06 -10.48
CA GLN A 31 -20.61 -36.73 -11.78
C GLN A 31 -21.01 -37.98 -12.57
N GLN A 32 -22.31 -38.27 -12.60
CA GLN A 32 -22.92 -39.01 -13.69
C GLN A 32 -23.52 -37.98 -14.64
N ASN A 33 -23.06 -38.03 -15.90
CA ASN A 33 -23.58 -37.26 -17.02
C ASN A 33 -25.07 -37.58 -17.21
N THR A 34 -25.92 -36.89 -16.47
CA THR A 34 -27.32 -36.73 -16.82
C THR A 34 -27.39 -35.50 -17.70
N THR A 35 -27.81 -35.67 -18.94
CA THR A 35 -28.11 -34.58 -19.87
C THR A 35 -29.22 -33.72 -19.26
N THR A 36 -28.84 -32.70 -18.49
CA THR A 36 -29.75 -31.70 -17.98
C THR A 36 -30.23 -30.87 -19.16
N VAL A 37 -31.51 -31.04 -19.53
CA VAL A 37 -32.14 -30.22 -20.56
C VAL A 37 -32.29 -28.80 -20.00
N THR A 38 -31.53 -27.85 -20.55
CA THR A 38 -31.63 -26.44 -20.20
C THR A 38 -32.78 -25.80 -20.99
N ASN A 39 -33.77 -25.25 -20.30
CA ASN A 39 -34.87 -24.51 -20.91
C ASN A 39 -34.56 -23.01 -20.87
N LYS A 40 -34.37 -22.41 -22.06
CA LYS A 40 -34.07 -20.99 -22.20
C LYS A 40 -35.34 -20.17 -22.37
N VAL A 41 -35.51 -19.14 -21.54
CA VAL A 41 -36.58 -18.16 -21.62
C VAL A 41 -36.13 -17.01 -22.49
N ILE A 42 -36.84 -16.72 -23.59
CA ILE A 42 -36.58 -15.55 -24.44
C ILE A 42 -37.19 -14.30 -23.79
N LYS A 43 -38.40 -14.42 -23.23
CA LYS A 43 -39.14 -13.26 -22.75
C LYS A 43 -40.06 -13.60 -21.58
N VAL A 44 -40.09 -12.72 -20.59
CA VAL A 44 -41.09 -12.72 -19.51
C VAL A 44 -42.23 -11.80 -19.93
N LEU A 45 -43.43 -12.35 -20.04
CA LEU A 45 -44.62 -11.66 -20.54
C LEU A 45 -45.46 -11.04 -19.41
N ALA A 46 -45.41 -11.63 -18.22
CA ALA A 46 -46.03 -11.08 -17.01
C ALA A 46 -45.38 -11.70 -15.76
N PRO A 47 -45.25 -10.97 -14.64
CA PRO A 47 -45.48 -9.53 -14.50
C PRO A 47 -44.29 -8.71 -15.06
N ILE A 48 -44.57 -7.74 -15.94
CA ILE A 48 -43.57 -6.77 -16.41
C ILE A 48 -43.67 -5.55 -15.49
N LYS A 49 -42.61 -5.25 -14.73
CA LYS A 49 -42.53 -3.98 -13.99
C LYS A 49 -41.98 -2.91 -14.94
N PRO A 50 -42.64 -1.75 -15.09
CA PRO A 50 -42.11 -0.67 -15.93
C PRO A 50 -40.78 -0.16 -15.37
N THR A 51 -39.81 0.09 -16.26
CA THR A 51 -38.51 0.67 -15.90
C THR A 51 -38.70 2.09 -15.37
N SER A 52 -38.54 2.28 -14.06
CA SER A 52 -38.65 3.59 -13.40
C SER A 52 -37.40 4.44 -13.68
N PRO A 53 -37.51 5.78 -13.80
CA PRO A 53 -36.34 6.67 -13.82
C PRO A 53 -35.49 6.59 -12.55
N THR A 54 -36.04 6.06 -11.45
CA THR A 54 -35.32 5.83 -10.18
C THR A 54 -34.68 4.44 -10.08
N ALA A 55 -34.76 3.61 -11.13
CA ALA A 55 -34.11 2.31 -11.14
C ALA A 55 -32.59 2.47 -10.87
N PRO A 56 -31.97 1.57 -10.06
CA PRO A 56 -32.50 0.33 -9.50
C PRO A 56 -33.28 0.46 -8.16
N PHE A 57 -33.57 1.68 -7.69
CA PHE A 57 -34.23 1.90 -6.40
C PHE A 57 -35.77 1.85 -6.54
N HIS A 58 -36.38 0.96 -5.76
CA HIS A 58 -37.83 0.77 -5.63
C HIS A 58 -38.22 0.74 -4.16
N LYS A 59 -39.49 0.99 -3.84
CA LYS A 59 -39.98 0.79 -2.48
C LYS A 59 -39.71 -0.65 -2.04
N GLY A 60 -39.04 -0.82 -0.90
CA GLY A 60 -38.61 -2.11 -0.36
C GLY A 60 -37.20 -2.53 -0.78
N THR A 61 -36.51 -1.80 -1.67
CA THR A 61 -35.13 -2.12 -2.05
C THR A 61 -34.21 -2.00 -0.84
N LEU A 62 -33.50 -3.08 -0.51
CA LEU A 62 -32.42 -3.09 0.47
C LEU A 62 -31.18 -2.42 -0.12
N ILE A 63 -30.52 -1.59 0.66
CA ILE A 63 -29.38 -0.78 0.21
C ILE A 63 -28.26 -0.78 1.26
N THR A 64 -27.05 -0.46 0.84
CA THR A 64 -25.89 -0.29 1.70
C THR A 64 -25.01 0.88 1.24
N ASN A 65 -24.30 1.51 2.18
CA ASN A 65 -23.20 2.44 1.90
C ASN A 65 -21.85 1.90 2.40
N LYS A 66 -21.72 0.56 2.50
CA LYS A 66 -20.63 -0.22 3.13
C LYS A 66 -20.63 -0.23 4.65
N ASN A 67 -20.99 0.87 5.29
CA ASN A 67 -20.93 1.00 6.75
C ASN A 67 -22.28 0.69 7.40
N ASN A 68 -23.37 1.08 6.73
CA ASN A 68 -24.74 0.94 7.20
C ASN A 68 -25.59 0.23 6.16
N PHE A 69 -26.68 -0.36 6.63
CA PHE A 69 -27.72 -0.95 5.80
C PHE A 69 -29.00 -0.13 5.93
N GLY A 70 -29.81 -0.11 4.88
CA GLY A 70 -31.12 0.52 4.90
C GLY A 70 -32.11 -0.09 3.94
N ILE A 71 -33.32 0.45 3.95
CA ILE A 71 -34.41 0.09 3.04
C ILE A 71 -35.05 1.34 2.45
N VAL A 72 -35.30 1.31 1.14
CA VAL A 72 -36.04 2.38 0.47
C VAL A 72 -37.51 2.31 0.89
N ASN A 73 -37.97 3.33 1.60
CA ASN A 73 -39.32 3.35 2.16
C ASN A 73 -40.35 3.97 1.18
N LYS A 74 -39.97 5.05 0.50
CA LYS A 74 -40.84 5.80 -0.41
C LYS A 74 -40.05 6.36 -1.59
N ILE A 75 -40.75 6.49 -2.72
CA ILE A 75 -40.24 7.13 -3.93
C ILE A 75 -41.26 8.14 -4.42
N ILE A 76 -40.80 9.36 -4.71
CA ILE A 76 -41.57 10.44 -5.32
C ILE A 76 -40.79 10.85 -6.58
N PRO A 77 -41.11 10.29 -7.76
CA PRO A 77 -40.29 10.45 -8.97
C PRO A 77 -40.05 11.91 -9.37
N ASP A 78 -41.04 12.78 -9.17
CA ASP A 78 -41.01 14.17 -9.61
C ASP A 78 -40.38 15.15 -8.58
N SER A 79 -39.66 14.63 -7.59
CA SER A 79 -39.01 15.43 -6.55
C SER A 79 -37.50 15.59 -6.80
N HIS A 80 -36.92 16.72 -6.38
CA HIS A 80 -35.47 16.94 -6.36
C HIS A 80 -34.72 15.93 -5.47
N THR A 81 -35.38 15.38 -4.45
CA THR A 81 -34.87 14.29 -3.62
C THR A 81 -35.87 13.12 -3.67
N PRO A 82 -35.86 12.32 -4.74
CA PRO A 82 -36.96 11.40 -5.04
C PRO A 82 -36.99 10.16 -4.15
N ILE A 83 -35.91 9.83 -3.43
CA ILE A 83 -35.77 8.54 -2.75
C ILE A 83 -35.67 8.74 -1.24
N GLN A 84 -36.57 8.13 -0.47
CA GLN A 84 -36.51 8.12 0.99
C GLN A 84 -35.99 6.79 1.51
N ILE A 85 -34.97 6.84 2.37
CA ILE A 85 -34.31 5.68 2.95
C ILE A 85 -34.48 5.67 4.46
N TYR A 86 -34.77 4.48 4.99
CA TYR A 86 -34.69 4.14 6.40
C TYR A 86 -33.38 3.41 6.66
N TRP A 87 -32.56 3.91 7.58
CA TRP A 87 -31.30 3.29 7.96
C TRP A 87 -31.45 2.52 9.27
N TRP A 88 -30.83 1.33 9.32
CA TRP A 88 -30.68 0.58 10.56
C TRP A 88 -29.56 1.17 11.42
N SER A 89 -29.78 1.13 12.73
CA SER A 89 -28.75 1.35 13.74
C SER A 89 -27.71 0.24 13.71
N ALA A 90 -26.42 0.59 13.85
CA ALA A 90 -25.36 -0.40 13.90
C ALA A 90 -25.60 -1.41 15.04
N GLY A 91 -25.72 -2.70 14.70
CA GLY A 91 -25.91 -3.77 15.68
C GLY A 91 -27.32 -3.89 16.27
N SER A 92 -28.34 -3.23 15.72
CA SER A 92 -29.72 -3.40 16.16
C SER A 92 -30.71 -3.42 14.99
N GLU A 93 -31.78 -4.21 15.13
CA GLU A 93 -32.89 -4.29 14.17
C GLU A 93 -33.76 -3.03 14.13
N LYS A 94 -33.47 -2.03 14.98
CA LYS A 94 -34.21 -0.77 15.05
C LYS A 94 -33.81 0.16 13.89
N ILE A 95 -34.84 0.78 13.31
CA ILE A 95 -34.68 1.82 12.29
C ILE A 95 -34.56 3.15 13.03
N GLU A 96 -33.43 3.85 12.88
CA GLU A 96 -33.15 5.09 13.61
C GLU A 96 -33.33 6.34 12.76
N LEU A 97 -33.01 6.29 11.47
CA LEU A 97 -32.82 7.49 10.67
C LEU A 97 -33.56 7.44 9.34
N LYS A 98 -34.22 8.55 9.01
CA LYS A 98 -35.05 8.71 7.81
C LYS A 98 -34.58 9.93 7.04
N PHE A 99 -34.05 9.72 5.85
CA PHE A 99 -33.55 10.80 5.00
C PHE A 99 -34.05 10.66 3.57
N TRP A 100 -34.21 11.81 2.91
CA TRP A 100 -34.48 11.90 1.48
C TRP A 100 -33.18 12.17 0.74
N TYR A 101 -33.01 11.56 -0.43
CA TYR A 101 -31.80 11.61 -1.24
C TYR A 101 -32.15 11.99 -2.67
N SER A 102 -31.33 12.86 -3.26
CA SER A 102 -31.23 13.03 -4.71
C SER A 102 -30.47 11.84 -5.34
N LEU A 103 -30.57 11.68 -6.66
CA LEU A 103 -29.79 10.66 -7.36
C LEU A 103 -28.27 10.92 -7.26
N ASP A 104 -27.87 12.19 -7.17
CA ASP A 104 -26.47 12.57 -7.00
C ASP A 104 -25.96 12.26 -5.59
N ASP A 105 -26.79 12.46 -4.56
CA ASP A 105 -26.43 12.08 -3.18
C ASP A 105 -26.17 10.59 -3.07
N LEU A 106 -26.99 9.75 -3.72
CA LEU A 106 -26.81 8.30 -3.72
C LEU A 106 -25.45 7.91 -4.32
N ARG A 107 -25.01 8.59 -5.38
CA ARG A 107 -23.71 8.37 -6.02
C ARG A 107 -22.55 8.81 -5.12
N VAL A 108 -22.61 10.03 -4.58
CA VAL A 108 -21.55 10.60 -3.74
C VAL A 108 -21.36 9.79 -2.46
N LEU A 109 -22.47 9.37 -1.84
CA LEU A 109 -22.47 8.59 -0.60
C LEU A 109 -22.29 7.09 -0.84
N LYS A 110 -22.10 6.65 -2.10
CA LYS A 110 -21.93 5.25 -2.49
C LYS A 110 -23.06 4.35 -1.96
N ILE A 111 -24.28 4.86 -2.00
CA ILE A 111 -25.49 4.13 -1.60
C ILE A 111 -25.93 3.29 -2.80
N GLU A 112 -25.82 1.97 -2.66
CA GLU A 112 -26.11 1.02 -3.74
C GLU A 112 -27.10 -0.04 -3.24
N PRO A 113 -27.96 -0.60 -4.12
CA PRO A 113 -28.77 -1.75 -3.76
C PRO A 113 -27.92 -2.93 -3.31
N LEU A 114 -28.35 -3.62 -2.27
CA LEU A 114 -27.70 -4.83 -1.83
C LEU A 114 -27.86 -5.90 -2.93
N PRO A 115 -26.79 -6.61 -3.33
CA PRO A 115 -26.91 -7.71 -4.27
C PRO A 115 -27.68 -8.87 -3.60
N LEU A 116 -28.98 -8.95 -3.87
CA LEU A 116 -29.88 -9.96 -3.28
C LEU A 116 -29.73 -11.35 -3.92
N PHE A 117 -29.11 -11.43 -5.10
CA PHE A 117 -28.93 -12.67 -5.86
C PHE A 117 -27.45 -13.05 -5.88
N ILE A 118 -27.01 -13.75 -4.84
CA ILE A 118 -25.66 -14.30 -4.73
C ILE A 118 -25.67 -15.73 -5.31
N PRO A 119 -24.92 -16.01 -6.39
CA PRO A 119 -24.82 -17.34 -6.97
C PRO A 119 -24.43 -18.39 -5.94
N GLN A 120 -24.98 -19.60 -6.08
CA GLN A 120 -24.77 -20.77 -5.23
C GLN A 120 -25.23 -20.62 -3.77
N LYS A 121 -25.59 -19.40 -3.34
CA LYS A 121 -26.06 -19.11 -1.97
C LYS A 121 -27.54 -18.76 -1.91
N THR A 122 -28.14 -18.29 -2.99
CA THR A 122 -29.51 -17.77 -2.97
C THR A 122 -30.52 -18.80 -3.44
N PHE A 123 -31.56 -19.03 -2.64
CA PHE A 123 -32.82 -19.62 -3.08
C PHE A 123 -33.80 -18.51 -3.41
N LEU A 124 -34.48 -18.63 -4.54
CA LEU A 124 -35.47 -17.66 -5.00
C LEU A 124 -36.73 -18.35 -5.48
N ILE A 125 -37.84 -17.63 -5.48
CA ILE A 125 -39.12 -18.09 -5.98
C ILE A 125 -39.45 -17.31 -7.26
N ILE A 126 -39.97 -18.00 -8.27
CA ILE A 126 -40.73 -17.34 -9.34
C ILE A 126 -42.20 -17.28 -8.93
N PRO A 127 -42.82 -16.07 -8.88
CA PRO A 127 -44.20 -15.91 -8.44
C PRO A 127 -45.21 -16.71 -9.28
N ALA A 128 -46.26 -17.20 -8.64
CA ALA A 128 -47.38 -17.82 -9.34
C ALA A 128 -48.01 -16.85 -10.36
N GLY A 129 -48.37 -17.37 -11.53
CA GLY A 129 -48.95 -16.59 -12.61
C GLY A 129 -47.93 -15.89 -13.52
N THR A 130 -46.62 -16.09 -13.28
CA THR A 130 -45.57 -15.59 -14.19
C THR A 130 -45.66 -16.32 -15.52
N LEU A 131 -45.84 -15.57 -16.61
CA LEU A 131 -45.92 -16.10 -17.98
C LEU A 131 -44.60 -15.87 -18.70
N VAL A 132 -44.01 -16.93 -19.25
CA VAL A 132 -42.74 -16.88 -19.99
C VAL A 132 -42.86 -17.55 -21.35
N LEU A 133 -42.10 -17.04 -22.32
CA LEU A 133 -41.94 -17.63 -23.66
C LEU A 133 -40.55 -18.27 -23.76
N THR A 134 -40.50 -19.55 -24.08
CA THR A 134 -39.25 -20.29 -24.24
C THR A 134 -38.66 -20.12 -25.65
N GLU A 135 -37.39 -20.50 -25.83
CA GLU A 135 -36.72 -20.50 -27.13
C GLU A 135 -37.37 -21.43 -28.16
N LYS A 136 -38.10 -22.45 -27.70
CA LYS A 136 -38.88 -23.37 -28.54
C LYS A 136 -40.25 -22.80 -28.95
N GLY A 137 -40.57 -21.57 -28.52
CA GLY A 137 -41.86 -20.92 -28.79
C GLY A 137 -42.99 -21.39 -27.86
N GLU A 138 -42.67 -22.11 -26.79
CA GLU A 138 -43.67 -22.62 -25.84
C GLU A 138 -44.00 -21.55 -24.80
N LEU A 139 -45.30 -21.39 -24.50
CA LEU A 139 -45.76 -20.55 -23.41
C LEU A 139 -45.85 -21.37 -22.13
N PHE A 140 -45.13 -20.93 -21.10
CA PHE A 140 -45.13 -21.58 -19.80
C PHE A 140 -45.66 -20.61 -18.74
N GLN A 141 -46.63 -21.08 -17.95
CA GLN A 141 -47.12 -20.34 -16.79
C GLN A 141 -46.57 -20.99 -15.53
N TRP A 142 -45.83 -20.23 -14.73
CA TRP A 142 -45.25 -20.72 -13.49
C TRP A 142 -46.29 -20.78 -12.38
N ALA A 143 -46.31 -21.92 -11.68
CA ALA A 143 -46.77 -21.97 -10.29
C ALA A 143 -45.67 -21.41 -9.38
N GLU A 144 -46.02 -21.07 -8.14
CA GLU A 144 -45.03 -20.65 -7.14
C GLU A 144 -43.98 -21.75 -6.96
N THR A 145 -42.79 -21.53 -7.50
CA THR A 145 -41.75 -22.56 -7.63
C THR A 145 -40.44 -22.06 -7.04
N LEU A 146 -39.83 -22.90 -6.18
CA LEU A 146 -38.53 -22.64 -5.58
C LEU A 146 -37.39 -23.04 -6.53
N PHE A 147 -36.44 -22.14 -6.69
CA PHE A 147 -35.22 -22.33 -7.46
C PHE A 147 -33.99 -22.08 -6.61
N TRP A 148 -32.93 -22.83 -6.90
CA TRP A 148 -31.58 -22.49 -6.47
C TRP A 148 -30.89 -21.69 -7.58
N LEU A 149 -30.33 -20.53 -7.23
CA LEU A 149 -29.56 -19.71 -8.15
C LEU A 149 -28.17 -20.31 -8.32
N LYS A 150 -27.91 -20.93 -9.47
CA LYS A 150 -26.64 -21.59 -9.77
C LYS A 150 -25.56 -20.59 -10.15
N GLU A 151 -25.87 -19.71 -11.09
CA GLU A 151 -24.94 -18.76 -11.70
C GLU A 151 -25.68 -17.53 -12.23
N ILE A 152 -24.98 -16.39 -12.28
CA ILE A 152 -25.41 -15.21 -13.04
C ILE A 152 -24.29 -14.88 -14.01
N ASN A 153 -24.57 -14.86 -15.31
CA ASN A 153 -23.61 -14.51 -16.35
C ASN A 153 -24.24 -13.53 -17.36
N ALA A 154 -23.52 -13.23 -18.44
CA ALA A 154 -24.00 -12.30 -19.47
C ALA A 154 -25.29 -12.77 -20.18
N ASP A 155 -25.55 -14.07 -20.19
CA ASP A 155 -26.74 -14.66 -20.81
C ASP A 155 -27.98 -14.56 -19.92
N GLY A 156 -27.80 -14.45 -18.60
CA GLY A 156 -28.92 -14.40 -17.67
C GLY A 156 -28.70 -15.01 -16.29
N TYR A 157 -29.83 -15.31 -15.64
CA TYR A 157 -29.92 -16.01 -14.37
C TYR A 157 -30.11 -17.51 -14.61
N HIS A 158 -29.14 -18.32 -14.17
CA HIS A 158 -29.21 -19.78 -14.24
C HIS A 158 -29.85 -20.33 -12.97
N LEU A 159 -31.02 -20.92 -13.13
CA LEU A 159 -31.85 -21.43 -12.05
C LEU A 159 -31.96 -22.94 -12.13
N LEU A 160 -31.87 -23.61 -10.98
CA LEU A 160 -32.06 -25.06 -10.85
C LEU A 160 -33.29 -25.36 -10.01
N ALA A 161 -34.20 -26.17 -10.55
CA ALA A 161 -35.35 -26.73 -9.82
C ALA A 161 -35.51 -28.22 -10.14
N ARG A 162 -35.48 -29.09 -9.12
CA ARG A 162 -35.80 -30.52 -9.19
C ARG A 162 -35.27 -31.23 -10.46
N SER A 163 -34.00 -30.98 -10.81
CA SER A 163 -33.27 -31.55 -11.96
C SER A 163 -33.46 -30.87 -13.33
N GLN A 164 -34.16 -29.75 -13.40
CA GLN A 164 -34.26 -28.91 -14.61
C GLN A 164 -33.46 -27.62 -14.43
N GLU A 165 -32.74 -27.24 -15.48
CA GLU A 165 -32.00 -25.98 -15.54
C GLU A 165 -32.77 -24.98 -16.41
N TRP A 166 -32.91 -23.77 -15.91
CA TRP A 166 -33.64 -22.70 -16.56
C TRP A 166 -32.75 -21.47 -16.69
N LEU A 167 -32.68 -20.92 -17.89
CA LEU A 167 -31.97 -19.67 -18.16
C LEU A 167 -32.99 -18.56 -18.37
N PHE A 168 -33.04 -17.61 -17.43
CA PHE A 168 -33.88 -16.43 -17.51
C PHE A 168 -33.09 -15.21 -17.99
N PRO A 169 -33.69 -14.33 -18.82
CA PRO A 169 -33.03 -13.12 -19.28
C PRO A 169 -32.75 -12.17 -18.11
N LEU A 170 -31.69 -11.35 -18.26
CA LEU A 170 -31.34 -10.33 -17.26
C LEU A 170 -32.45 -9.29 -17.09
N GLU A 171 -33.12 -8.92 -18.18
CA GLU A 171 -34.20 -7.96 -18.18
C GLU A 171 -35.51 -8.58 -17.68
N ASN A 172 -36.24 -7.84 -16.83
CA ASN A 172 -37.54 -8.23 -16.29
C ASN A 172 -37.53 -9.59 -15.57
N PHE A 173 -36.41 -9.94 -14.95
CA PHE A 173 -36.29 -11.16 -14.16
C PHE A 173 -37.34 -11.18 -13.02
N PRO A 174 -38.25 -12.17 -12.97
CA PRO A 174 -39.37 -12.16 -12.04
C PRO A 174 -39.03 -12.76 -10.66
N GLY A 175 -37.79 -13.20 -10.45
CA GLY A 175 -37.39 -13.89 -9.23
C GLY A 175 -37.48 -13.02 -7.98
N ILE A 176 -37.92 -13.62 -6.88
CA ILE A 176 -37.94 -13.03 -5.54
C ILE A 176 -37.01 -13.86 -4.64
N PRO A 177 -35.96 -13.27 -4.04
CA PRO A 177 -35.09 -14.00 -3.13
C PRO A 177 -35.89 -14.45 -1.90
N LEU A 178 -35.80 -15.73 -1.55
CA LEU A 178 -36.52 -16.33 -0.42
C LEU A 178 -35.57 -16.55 0.77
N ALA A 179 -34.42 -17.18 0.51
CA ALA A 179 -33.47 -17.55 1.54
C ALA A 179 -32.04 -17.47 0.99
N CYS A 180 -31.09 -17.18 1.87
CA CYS A 180 -29.67 -17.25 1.56
C CYS A 180 -29.00 -18.28 2.47
N VAL A 181 -28.15 -19.13 1.91
CA VAL A 181 -27.30 -20.04 2.66
C VAL A 181 -26.17 -19.22 3.28
N ASN A 182 -26.23 -19.01 4.59
CA ASN A 182 -25.07 -18.59 5.36
C ASN A 182 -24.24 -19.83 5.70
N GLU A 183 -23.13 -20.01 5.00
CA GLU A 183 -22.11 -20.96 5.40
C GLU A 183 -21.49 -20.45 6.72
N LEU A 184 -21.59 -21.25 7.77
CA LEU A 184 -20.84 -21.00 8.98
C LEU A 184 -19.34 -21.08 8.63
N PRO A 185 -18.50 -20.16 9.15
CA PRO A 185 -17.07 -20.24 8.94
C PRO A 185 -16.58 -21.63 9.37
N SER A 186 -15.66 -22.21 8.60
CA SER A 186 -15.15 -23.54 8.89
C SER A 186 -14.56 -23.58 10.30
N ARG A 187 -14.68 -24.74 10.97
CA ARG A 187 -14.13 -24.94 12.31
C ARG A 187 -12.64 -24.55 12.40
N ALA A 188 -11.87 -24.84 11.36
CA ALA A 188 -10.47 -24.45 11.25
C ALA A 188 -10.26 -22.93 11.22
N PHE A 189 -11.16 -22.16 10.59
CA PHE A 189 -11.11 -20.70 10.60
C PHE A 189 -11.43 -20.11 11.98
N LEU A 190 -12.40 -20.70 12.68
CA LEU A 190 -12.75 -20.29 14.04
C LEU A 190 -11.64 -20.64 15.04
N GLU A 191 -11.02 -21.81 14.91
CA GLU A 191 -9.87 -22.21 15.73
C GLU A 191 -8.64 -21.33 15.44
N ALA A 192 -8.39 -20.97 14.18
CA ALA A 192 -7.31 -20.04 13.81
C ALA A 192 -7.54 -18.59 14.31
N ALA A 193 -8.79 -18.19 14.54
CA ALA A 193 -9.12 -16.88 15.10
C ALA A 193 -8.90 -16.78 16.62
N ASN A 194 -8.79 -17.93 17.31
CA ASN A 194 -8.51 -17.98 18.75
C ASN A 194 -7.00 -17.84 19.06
N HIS A 195 -6.14 -17.92 18.05
CA HIS A 195 -4.70 -17.82 18.19
C HIS A 195 -4.19 -16.56 17.50
N LEU A 196 -3.09 -15.99 18.01
CA LEU A 196 -2.40 -14.93 17.29
C LEU A 196 -1.85 -15.49 15.98
N ASN A 197 -2.33 -14.92 14.88
CA ASN A 197 -1.85 -15.29 13.56
C ASN A 197 -0.50 -14.62 13.25
N PHE A 198 0.17 -15.10 12.19
CA PHE A 198 1.44 -14.56 11.70
C PHE A 198 1.47 -13.01 11.61
N HIS A 199 0.41 -12.37 11.11
CA HIS A 199 0.40 -10.92 10.90
C HIS A 199 0.31 -10.16 12.23
N GLN A 200 -0.50 -10.64 13.16
CA GLN A 200 -0.59 -10.09 14.51
C GLN A 200 0.75 -10.23 15.24
N LEU A 201 1.33 -11.44 15.24
CA LEU A 201 2.65 -11.70 15.83
C LEU A 201 3.73 -10.81 15.22
N LYS A 202 3.76 -10.66 13.89
CA LYS A 202 4.72 -9.78 13.22
C LYS A 202 4.59 -8.34 13.69
N THR A 203 3.36 -7.84 13.84
CA THR A 203 3.10 -6.47 14.30
C THR A 203 3.57 -6.27 15.73
N LEU A 204 3.27 -7.21 16.63
CA LEU A 204 3.71 -7.18 18.02
C LEU A 204 5.25 -7.22 18.13
N ILE A 205 5.90 -8.10 17.38
CA ILE A 205 7.36 -8.21 17.33
C ILE A 205 7.98 -6.91 16.81
N SER A 206 7.47 -6.36 15.70
CA SER A 206 7.96 -5.09 15.16
C SER A 206 7.82 -3.95 16.16
N LEU A 207 6.69 -3.88 16.87
CA LEU A 207 6.48 -2.86 17.90
C LEU A 207 7.45 -3.05 19.07
N TRP A 208 7.58 -4.26 19.60
CA TRP A 208 8.53 -4.56 20.67
C TRP A 208 9.97 -4.25 20.28
N LEU A 209 10.38 -4.66 19.07
CA LEU A 209 11.71 -4.37 18.53
C LEU A 209 11.93 -2.88 18.45
N SER A 210 10.96 -2.06 18.04
CA SER A 210 11.14 -0.61 17.97
C SER A 210 11.28 0.11 19.32
N LEU A 211 10.85 -0.53 20.42
CA LEU A 211 10.92 0.03 21.77
C LEU A 211 12.15 -0.45 22.56
N ASN A 212 12.59 -1.69 22.35
CA ASN A 212 13.55 -2.36 23.23
C ASN A 212 14.93 -2.62 22.60
N TYR A 213 15.13 -2.28 21.33
CA TYR A 213 16.40 -2.52 20.66
C TYR A 213 17.49 -1.50 21.05
N PRO A 214 18.77 -1.93 21.05
CA PRO A 214 19.91 -1.03 21.20
C PRO A 214 20.13 -0.20 19.93
N ALA A 215 20.49 1.08 20.09
CA ALA A 215 20.74 1.99 18.96
C ALA A 215 21.81 1.47 17.98
N ASP A 216 22.80 0.72 18.47
CA ASP A 216 23.92 0.21 17.68
C ASP A 216 23.76 -1.29 17.34
N ILE A 217 22.53 -1.76 17.16
CA ILE A 217 22.22 -3.19 16.94
C ILE A 217 23.02 -3.82 15.79
N LEU A 218 23.35 -3.07 14.75
CA LEU A 218 24.12 -3.57 13.61
C LEU A 218 25.57 -3.88 14.01
N GLU A 219 26.23 -3.01 14.76
CA GLU A 219 27.60 -3.23 15.23
C GLU A 219 27.65 -4.33 16.30
N GLN A 220 26.63 -4.37 17.16
CA GLN A 220 26.47 -5.42 18.13
C GLN A 220 26.30 -6.80 17.48
N LEU A 221 25.46 -6.92 16.44
CA LEU A 221 25.29 -8.16 15.68
C LEU A 221 26.57 -8.60 14.95
N HIS A 222 27.38 -7.65 14.49
CA HIS A 222 28.68 -7.95 13.87
C HIS A 222 29.65 -8.55 14.90
N ASN A 223 29.67 -8.00 16.11
CA ASN A 223 30.56 -8.45 17.18
C ASN A 223 30.06 -9.71 17.89
N ASN A 224 28.74 -9.91 18.00
CA ASN A 224 28.13 -11.06 18.65
C ASN A 224 26.83 -11.50 17.94
N PRO A 225 26.86 -12.61 17.17
CA PRO A 225 25.70 -13.16 16.49
C PRO A 225 24.57 -13.64 17.44
N GLU A 226 24.88 -13.95 18.70
CA GLU A 226 23.92 -14.47 19.69
C GLU A 226 22.90 -13.41 20.15
N ILE A 227 23.12 -12.14 19.81
CA ILE A 227 22.23 -11.05 20.20
C ILE A 227 20.82 -11.22 19.63
N GLU A 228 20.67 -11.76 18.41
CA GLU A 228 19.33 -12.07 17.89
C GLU A 228 18.61 -13.08 18.81
N TYR A 229 19.32 -14.11 19.27
CA TYR A 229 18.75 -15.12 20.16
C TYR A 229 18.38 -14.52 21.53
N HIS A 230 19.22 -13.64 22.07
CA HIS A 230 18.91 -12.93 23.32
C HIS A 230 17.69 -12.01 23.19
N LEU A 231 17.59 -11.24 22.12
CA LEU A 231 16.44 -10.38 21.85
C LEU A 231 15.16 -11.20 21.69
N LYS A 232 15.25 -12.34 20.99
CA LYS A 232 14.12 -13.27 20.83
C LYS A 232 13.66 -13.82 22.18
N ASN A 233 14.60 -14.24 23.03
CA ASN A 233 14.28 -14.74 24.37
C ASN A 233 13.69 -13.66 25.28
N GLN A 234 14.10 -12.40 25.12
CA GLN A 234 13.49 -11.28 25.85
C GLN A 234 12.06 -11.01 25.37
N PHE A 235 11.82 -11.06 24.06
CA PHE A 235 10.46 -10.96 23.51
C PHE A 235 9.56 -12.10 23.99
N ASP A 236 10.08 -13.33 24.02
CA ASP A 236 9.37 -14.52 24.53
C ASP A 236 8.96 -14.39 26.01
N ARG A 237 9.62 -13.51 26.77
CA ARG A 237 9.29 -13.21 28.18
C ARG A 237 8.51 -11.92 28.36
N SER A 238 8.15 -11.25 27.27
CA SER A 238 7.49 -9.95 27.32
C SER A 238 5.99 -10.08 27.58
N GLU A 239 5.39 -9.01 28.09
CA GLU A 239 3.94 -8.91 28.33
C GLU A 239 3.13 -9.09 27.03
N TYR A 240 3.72 -8.83 25.86
CA TYR A 240 3.07 -8.95 24.55
C TYR A 240 2.73 -10.39 24.14
N LEU A 241 3.31 -11.39 24.79
CA LEU A 241 3.02 -12.81 24.56
C LEU A 241 2.40 -13.49 25.79
N GLN A 242 2.24 -12.78 26.90
CA GLN A 242 1.80 -13.37 28.15
C GLN A 242 0.30 -13.72 28.10
N GLY A 243 -0.02 -15.02 28.14
CA GLY A 243 -1.40 -15.51 28.12
C GLY A 243 -2.05 -15.59 26.75
N GLU A 244 -1.28 -15.34 25.68
CA GLU A 244 -1.73 -15.44 24.29
C GLU A 244 -1.40 -16.82 23.73
N ASP A 245 -2.35 -17.45 23.04
CA ASP A 245 -2.09 -18.70 22.33
C ASP A 245 -1.59 -18.42 20.91
N TYR A 246 -0.52 -19.11 20.50
CA TYR A 246 0.05 -18.96 19.16
C TYR A 246 0.76 -20.24 18.69
N LEU A 247 0.87 -20.40 17.38
CA LEU A 247 1.69 -21.46 16.79
C LEU A 247 3.16 -21.05 16.80
N GLN A 248 4.01 -21.95 17.31
CA GLN A 248 5.46 -21.70 17.36
C GLN A 248 6.08 -21.48 15.98
N THR A 249 5.56 -22.16 14.95
CA THR A 249 5.97 -21.98 13.55
C THR A 249 5.69 -20.57 13.05
N ASP A 250 4.52 -20.03 13.39
CA ASP A 250 4.10 -18.69 12.98
C ASP A 250 4.89 -17.62 13.72
N LYS A 251 5.17 -17.84 15.01
CA LYS A 251 6.07 -16.98 15.80
C LYS A 251 7.46 -16.92 15.19
N ASP A 252 8.05 -18.07 14.86
CA ASP A 252 9.40 -18.13 14.31
C ASP A 252 9.50 -17.47 12.92
N ALA A 253 8.48 -17.67 12.08
CA ALA A 253 8.38 -17.00 10.79
C ALA A 253 8.17 -15.48 10.94
N ALA A 254 7.28 -15.07 11.85
CA ALA A 254 6.98 -13.67 12.13
C ALA A 254 8.21 -12.95 12.68
N TRP A 255 8.97 -13.59 13.58
CA TRP A 255 10.24 -13.07 14.11
C TRP A 255 11.25 -12.81 13.00
N LYS A 256 11.54 -13.81 12.16
CA LYS A 256 12.47 -13.65 11.03
C LYS A 256 12.04 -12.51 10.10
N SER A 257 10.74 -12.40 9.80
CA SER A 257 10.22 -11.35 8.93
C SER A 257 10.30 -9.95 9.57
N ALA A 258 9.91 -9.82 10.83
CA ALA A 258 9.96 -8.56 11.57
C ALA A 258 11.41 -8.10 11.80
N PHE A 259 12.28 -9.00 12.23
CA PHE A 259 13.68 -8.71 12.51
C PHE A 259 14.44 -8.30 11.24
N SER A 260 14.27 -9.01 10.13
CA SER A 260 14.86 -8.60 8.84
C SER A 260 14.35 -7.24 8.35
N SER A 261 13.06 -6.96 8.51
CA SER A 261 12.49 -5.64 8.17
C SER A 261 13.10 -4.54 9.04
N HIS A 262 13.24 -4.80 10.35
CA HIS A 262 13.86 -3.88 11.29
C HIS A 262 15.33 -3.62 10.96
N LEU A 263 16.12 -4.66 10.66
CA LEU A 263 17.50 -4.49 10.23
C LEU A 263 17.60 -3.62 8.98
N LYS A 264 16.71 -3.81 8.01
CA LYS A 264 16.67 -2.96 6.81
C LYS A 264 16.42 -1.49 7.15
N GLU A 265 15.50 -1.21 8.06
CA GLU A 265 15.26 0.16 8.55
C GLU A 265 16.51 0.74 9.23
N GLN A 266 17.18 -0.04 10.06
CA GLN A 266 18.41 0.40 10.75
C GLN A 266 19.56 0.65 9.77
N LYS A 267 19.76 -0.21 8.76
CA LYS A 267 20.77 -0.02 7.71
C LYS A 267 20.58 1.30 6.96
N ASN A 268 19.33 1.76 6.81
CA ASN A 268 18.99 3.02 6.16
C ASN A 268 19.09 4.23 7.11
N ALA A 269 18.60 4.10 8.35
CA ALA A 269 18.45 5.21 9.27
C ALA A 269 19.75 5.54 10.03
N ILE A 270 20.37 4.53 10.65
CA ILE A 270 21.55 4.67 11.53
C ILE A 270 22.82 4.23 10.79
N GLY A 271 22.73 3.14 10.03
CA GLY A 271 23.90 2.55 9.37
C GLY A 271 24.85 1.88 10.36
N MET A 272 26.03 1.51 9.89
CA MET A 272 27.01 0.70 10.62
C MET A 272 28.41 1.19 10.26
N LEU A 273 29.31 1.29 11.26
CA LEU A 273 30.68 1.78 11.07
C LEU A 273 30.76 3.19 10.43
N GLY A 274 29.72 4.01 10.62
CA GLY A 274 29.60 5.33 10.00
C GLY A 274 29.17 5.34 8.53
N PHE A 275 28.83 4.18 7.95
CA PHE A 275 28.29 4.04 6.60
C PHE A 275 26.78 3.77 6.65
N LYS A 276 26.02 4.37 5.74
CA LYS A 276 24.57 4.17 5.58
C LYS A 276 24.27 3.76 4.14
N ILE A 277 23.23 2.95 3.94
CA ILE A 277 22.78 2.61 2.58
C ILE A 277 22.43 3.89 1.82
N GLY A 278 22.88 3.97 0.56
CA GLY A 278 22.69 5.13 -0.32
C GLY A 278 23.65 6.29 -0.06
N LEU A 279 24.53 6.19 0.94
CA LEU A 279 25.51 7.23 1.23
C LEU A 279 26.68 7.16 0.24
N SER A 280 27.13 8.33 -0.24
CA SER A 280 28.28 8.44 -1.14
C SER A 280 29.60 8.32 -0.38
N THR A 281 30.56 7.64 -0.97
CA THR A 281 31.88 7.37 -0.40
C THR A 281 32.98 7.84 -1.34
N VAL A 282 34.14 8.18 -0.77
CA VAL A 282 35.35 8.50 -1.54
C VAL A 282 36.50 7.63 -1.06
N GLN A 283 37.23 7.06 -2.00
CA GLN A 283 38.55 6.48 -1.76
C GLN A 283 39.61 7.51 -2.13
N SER A 284 40.57 7.76 -1.24
CA SER A 284 41.66 8.71 -1.46
C SER A 284 42.99 7.99 -1.64
N THR A 285 43.47 7.85 -2.88
CA THR A 285 44.75 7.21 -3.19
C THR A 285 45.87 8.27 -3.27
N PRO A 286 46.95 8.16 -2.48
CA PRO A 286 48.04 9.14 -2.55
C PRO A 286 48.70 9.13 -3.93
N LYS A 287 48.91 10.30 -4.53
CA LYS A 287 49.66 10.38 -5.79
C LYS A 287 51.13 10.03 -5.54
N ALA A 288 51.64 9.03 -6.26
CA ALA A 288 53.08 8.85 -6.37
C ALA A 288 53.66 10.12 -7.01
N VAL A 289 54.56 10.80 -6.30
CA VAL A 289 55.16 12.06 -6.74
C VAL A 289 56.02 11.80 -7.99
N SER A 290 55.43 11.92 -9.18
CA SER A 290 56.21 11.98 -10.42
C SER A 290 56.83 13.37 -10.51
N ARG A 291 58.17 13.42 -10.42
CA ARG A 291 58.98 14.65 -10.42
C ARG A 291 58.92 15.45 -11.73
N LEU A 292 58.12 15.04 -12.72
CA LEU A 292 58.14 15.65 -14.06
C LEU A 292 57.16 16.81 -14.28
N HIS A 293 56.14 17.01 -13.46
CA HIS A 293 55.25 18.16 -13.61
C HIS A 293 54.90 18.82 -12.28
N ASN A 294 55.39 20.05 -12.12
CA ASN A 294 55.06 21.00 -11.06
C ASN A 294 53.59 21.40 -11.11
N ASN A 295 52.68 20.50 -10.76
CA ASN A 295 51.29 20.86 -10.44
C ASN A 295 51.04 20.53 -8.96
N PRO A 296 51.28 21.48 -8.03
CA PRO A 296 51.37 21.20 -6.59
C PRO A 296 49.99 21.07 -5.90
N HIS A 297 48.93 20.72 -6.63
CA HIS A 297 47.58 21.05 -6.19
C HIS A 297 46.70 19.86 -5.75
N SER A 298 46.97 18.62 -6.15
CA SER A 298 46.24 17.45 -5.62
C SER A 298 47.19 16.41 -5.01
N THR A 299 47.11 16.18 -3.71
CA THR A 299 47.91 15.15 -3.01
C THR A 299 47.36 13.73 -3.23
N TYR A 300 46.09 13.62 -3.64
CA TYR A 300 45.37 12.37 -3.80
C TYR A 300 44.65 12.30 -5.15
N ASP A 301 44.52 11.10 -5.69
CA ASP A 301 43.47 10.73 -6.64
C ASP A 301 42.24 10.25 -5.87
N TYR A 302 41.05 10.56 -6.40
CA TYR A 302 39.78 10.28 -5.73
C TYR A 302 38.91 9.38 -6.61
N GLN A 303 38.43 8.28 -6.03
CA GLN A 303 37.42 7.41 -6.63
C GLN A 303 36.14 7.50 -5.82
N PHE A 304 35.00 7.65 -6.48
CA PHE A 304 33.70 7.85 -5.83
C PHE A 304 32.84 6.59 -5.93
N GLY A 305 32.13 6.27 -4.85
CA GLY A 305 31.25 5.11 -4.78
C GLY A 305 29.98 5.42 -3.99
N THR A 306 29.08 4.44 -3.94
CA THR A 306 27.83 4.49 -3.17
C THR A 306 27.67 3.19 -2.40
N VAL A 307 27.31 3.28 -1.12
CA VAL A 307 27.01 2.10 -0.29
C VAL A 307 25.68 1.50 -0.75
N VAL A 308 25.71 0.23 -1.17
CA VAL A 308 24.52 -0.48 -1.69
C VAL A 308 23.87 -1.33 -0.60
N ASP A 309 24.68 -1.96 0.24
CA ASP A 309 24.20 -2.81 1.33
C ASP A 309 25.20 -2.80 2.50
N LEU A 310 24.70 -3.20 3.66
CA LEU A 310 25.46 -3.37 4.89
C LEU A 310 25.07 -4.72 5.46
N GLU A 311 25.95 -5.73 5.48
CA GLU A 311 25.61 -7.07 5.98
C GLU A 311 26.35 -7.38 7.30
N PRO A 312 25.73 -7.15 8.47
CA PRO A 312 26.40 -7.24 9.76
C PRO A 312 27.04 -8.60 10.05
N ARG A 313 26.48 -9.69 9.52
CA ARG A 313 26.95 -11.05 9.75
C ARG A 313 28.13 -11.46 8.87
N SER A 314 28.50 -10.61 7.91
CA SER A 314 29.62 -10.88 7.03
C SER A 314 30.93 -10.37 7.64
N ASP A 315 32.03 -11.06 7.34
CA ASP A 315 33.40 -10.58 7.63
C ASP A 315 33.71 -9.26 6.90
N LYS A 316 33.02 -9.02 5.78
CA LYS A 316 33.13 -7.82 4.95
C LYS A 316 31.77 -7.14 4.86
N PRO A 317 31.37 -6.41 5.91
CA PRO A 317 29.99 -6.06 6.10
C PRO A 317 29.56 -4.79 5.36
N VAL A 318 30.45 -4.10 4.62
CA VAL A 318 30.10 -2.89 3.85
C VAL A 318 30.26 -3.14 2.35
N SER A 319 29.18 -3.03 1.59
CA SER A 319 29.16 -3.21 0.13
C SER A 319 29.09 -1.86 -0.59
N ILE A 320 30.08 -1.57 -1.45
CA ILE A 320 30.19 -0.30 -2.18
C ILE A 320 30.20 -0.58 -3.68
N LEU A 321 29.35 0.14 -4.42
CA LEU A 321 29.38 0.20 -5.88
C LEU A 321 30.18 1.43 -6.30
N TRP A 322 31.26 1.22 -7.04
CA TRP A 322 32.11 2.30 -7.54
C TRP A 322 31.57 2.89 -8.84
N GLN A 323 31.77 4.18 -9.07
CA GLN A 323 31.22 4.85 -10.27
C GLN A 323 31.93 4.46 -11.58
N HIS A 324 33.17 3.97 -11.49
CA HIS A 324 33.99 3.62 -12.65
C HIS A 324 34.09 2.12 -12.89
N GLU A 325 33.60 1.31 -11.96
CA GLU A 325 33.64 -0.14 -12.02
C GLU A 325 32.21 -0.63 -11.77
N GLU A 326 31.61 -1.34 -12.72
CA GLU A 326 30.25 -1.90 -12.54
C GLU A 326 30.21 -3.02 -11.46
N SER A 327 31.33 -3.28 -10.78
CA SER A 327 31.47 -4.21 -9.68
C SER A 327 31.10 -3.60 -8.33
N THR A 328 30.47 -4.42 -7.50
CA THR A 328 30.25 -4.13 -6.08
C THR A 328 31.33 -4.84 -5.28
N ASP A 329 32.08 -4.07 -4.50
CA ASP A 329 33.13 -4.59 -3.62
C ASP A 329 32.69 -4.56 -2.17
N ASN A 330 33.07 -5.60 -1.43
CA ASN A 330 32.78 -5.74 -0.02
C ASN A 330 34.04 -5.44 0.81
N TYR A 331 33.88 -4.66 1.87
CA TYR A 331 34.97 -4.21 2.72
C TYR A 331 34.71 -4.49 4.20
N SER A 332 35.79 -4.86 4.88
CA SER A 332 35.88 -4.85 6.34
C SER A 332 36.33 -3.48 6.87
N LEU A 333 36.11 -3.21 8.17
CA LEU A 333 36.59 -1.99 8.82
C LEU A 333 38.11 -1.70 8.59
N PRO A 334 39.03 -2.66 8.77
CA PRO A 334 40.46 -2.41 8.52
C PRO A 334 40.75 -2.12 7.05
N GLU A 335 40.07 -2.79 6.11
CA GLU A 335 40.23 -2.52 4.68
C GLU A 335 39.75 -1.12 4.30
N LEU A 336 38.62 -0.65 4.88
CA LEU A 336 38.13 0.72 4.69
C LEU A 336 39.17 1.75 5.16
N GLN A 337 39.81 1.50 6.30
CA GLN A 337 40.86 2.38 6.85
C GLN A 337 42.14 2.35 6.01
N GLN A 338 42.61 1.17 5.62
CA GLN A 338 43.82 1.00 4.81
C GLN A 338 43.68 1.64 3.42
N ASN A 339 42.51 1.49 2.81
CA ASN A 339 42.21 2.06 1.50
C ASN A 339 41.81 3.55 1.55
N PHE A 340 41.77 4.15 2.73
CA PHE A 340 41.28 5.52 2.94
C PHE A 340 39.90 5.78 2.32
N ILE A 341 39.00 4.80 2.50
CA ILE A 341 37.61 4.90 2.09
C ILE A 341 36.86 5.60 3.21
N SER A 342 36.19 6.71 2.88
CA SER A 342 35.46 7.51 3.85
C SER A 342 34.10 7.94 3.33
N PRO A 343 33.08 8.00 4.21
CA PRO A 343 31.80 8.56 3.86
C PRO A 343 31.93 10.05 3.57
N ILE A 344 31.15 10.49 2.59
CA ILE A 344 31.09 11.87 2.14
C ILE A 344 29.78 12.49 2.63
N VAL A 345 29.86 13.71 3.17
CA VAL A 345 28.69 14.47 3.61
C VAL A 345 28.62 15.81 2.89
N LEU A 346 27.48 16.07 2.26
CA LEU A 346 27.13 17.41 1.79
C LEU A 346 26.63 18.25 2.96
N VAL A 347 27.28 19.38 3.20
CA VAL A 347 26.84 20.41 4.14
C VAL A 347 26.29 21.59 3.34
N LYS A 348 24.99 21.81 3.44
CA LYS A 348 24.28 22.91 2.79
C LYS A 348 24.41 24.18 3.62
N ILE A 349 24.85 25.27 2.99
CA ILE A 349 24.92 26.60 3.61
C ILE A 349 23.71 27.44 3.14
N SER A 350 23.34 27.33 1.87
CA SER A 350 22.12 27.93 1.29
C SER A 350 21.55 27.04 0.18
N ASP A 351 20.41 27.41 -0.41
CA ASP A 351 19.80 26.69 -1.53
C ASP A 351 20.70 26.52 -2.76
N GLN A 352 21.72 27.38 -2.87
CA GLN A 352 22.62 27.45 -4.01
C GLN A 352 24.08 27.20 -3.63
N VAL A 353 24.42 27.17 -2.34
CA VAL A 353 25.82 27.04 -1.91
C VAL A 353 25.95 25.95 -0.85
N GLY A 354 26.92 25.07 -1.05
CA GLY A 354 27.25 24.01 -0.12
C GLY A 354 28.69 23.59 -0.25
N TYR A 355 29.10 22.64 0.56
CA TYR A 355 30.39 21.98 0.40
C TYR A 355 30.29 20.54 0.82
N VAL A 356 31.14 19.75 0.22
CA VAL A 356 31.29 18.33 0.46
C VAL A 356 32.59 18.10 1.22
N LYS A 357 32.54 17.28 2.26
CA LYS A 357 33.71 16.84 2.99
C LYS A 357 33.66 15.33 3.24
N SER A 358 34.81 14.68 3.23
CA SER A 358 34.93 13.32 3.76
C SER A 358 35.05 13.34 5.29
N ALA A 359 34.69 12.24 5.95
CA ALA A 359 34.85 12.08 7.39
C ALA A 359 36.31 12.20 7.85
N ASP A 360 37.26 11.67 7.07
CA ASP A 360 38.70 11.77 7.33
C ASP A 360 39.30 13.16 6.99
N ARG A 361 38.49 14.10 6.51
CA ARG A 361 38.84 15.48 6.13
C ARG A 361 39.88 15.60 5.00
N LYS A 362 40.20 14.51 4.30
CA LYS A 362 41.13 14.54 3.16
C LYS A 362 40.49 15.09 1.90
N PHE A 363 39.20 14.84 1.70
CA PHE A 363 38.43 15.37 0.60
C PHE A 363 37.64 16.61 1.02
N TYR A 364 37.72 17.65 0.21
CA TYR A 364 36.91 18.87 0.34
C TYR A 364 36.60 19.44 -1.05
N GLN A 365 35.33 19.74 -1.29
CA GLN A 365 34.88 20.39 -2.52
C GLN A 365 33.77 21.38 -2.22
N ALA A 366 33.95 22.65 -2.63
CA ALA A 366 32.88 23.63 -2.54
C ALA A 366 31.98 23.55 -3.77
N ILE A 367 30.68 23.76 -3.57
CA ILE A 367 29.66 23.66 -4.63
C ILE A 367 28.88 24.96 -4.67
N VAL A 368 28.77 25.52 -5.87
CA VAL A 368 27.90 26.67 -6.14
C VAL A 368 26.97 26.35 -7.31
N GLY A 369 25.68 26.31 -7.04
CA GLY A 369 24.62 25.93 -7.97
C GLY A 369 23.84 27.12 -8.53
N PHE A 370 23.40 26.98 -9.78
CA PHE A 370 22.67 28.00 -10.55
C PHE A 370 21.49 27.39 -11.31
N ALA A 371 20.47 28.21 -11.55
CA ALA A 371 19.31 27.82 -12.36
C ALA A 371 19.61 27.82 -13.88
N SER A 372 20.55 28.65 -14.35
CA SER A 372 20.88 28.79 -15.76
C SER A 372 22.38 29.03 -16.00
N LYS A 373 22.87 28.64 -17.20
CA LYS A 373 24.27 28.86 -17.60
C LYS A 373 24.64 30.35 -17.68
N SER A 374 23.69 31.19 -18.10
CA SER A 374 23.93 32.63 -18.26
C SER A 374 24.17 33.31 -16.92
N VAL A 375 23.33 33.01 -15.92
CA VAL A 375 23.51 33.53 -14.56
C VAL A 375 24.82 33.04 -13.97
N ALA A 376 25.13 31.74 -14.09
CA ALA A 376 26.39 31.18 -13.61
C ALA A 376 27.62 31.93 -14.17
N ARG A 377 27.66 32.16 -15.50
CA ARG A 377 28.75 32.89 -16.15
C ARG A 377 28.89 34.34 -15.67
N SER A 378 27.80 35.02 -15.32
CA SER A 378 27.84 36.38 -14.79
C SER A 378 28.57 36.47 -13.44
N TRP A 379 28.43 35.44 -12.61
CA TRP A 379 29.02 35.37 -11.27
C TRP A 379 30.43 34.76 -11.23
N TRP A 380 30.85 34.08 -12.30
CA TRP A 380 32.13 33.34 -12.38
C TRP A 380 33.34 34.11 -11.83
N ARG A 381 33.55 35.36 -12.29
CA ARG A 381 34.73 36.16 -11.88
C ARG A 381 34.75 36.44 -10.38
N ARG A 382 33.58 36.74 -9.80
CA ARG A 382 33.44 37.09 -8.38
C ARG A 382 33.61 35.86 -7.50
N ILE A 383 33.06 34.72 -7.92
CA ILE A 383 33.21 33.44 -7.21
C ILE A 383 34.65 32.95 -7.27
N LYS A 384 35.31 33.04 -8.44
CA LYS A 384 36.71 32.65 -8.62
C LYS A 384 37.65 33.45 -7.70
N LYS A 385 37.31 34.72 -7.43
CA LYS A 385 38.08 35.58 -6.52
C LYS A 385 38.01 35.08 -5.07
N GLU A 386 36.83 34.63 -4.61
CA GLU A 386 36.61 34.17 -3.23
C GLU A 386 37.02 32.71 -2.99
N LEU A 387 36.61 31.80 -3.87
CA LEU A 387 36.75 30.36 -3.69
C LEU A 387 38.01 29.77 -4.34
N GLY A 388 38.67 30.53 -5.22
CA GLY A 388 39.90 30.11 -5.89
C GLY A 388 39.64 29.39 -7.22
N HIS A 389 40.26 28.22 -7.41
CA HIS A 389 40.14 27.48 -8.66
C HIS A 389 38.74 26.85 -8.76
N LEU A 390 38.07 27.07 -9.89
CA LEU A 390 36.74 26.56 -10.16
C LEU A 390 36.82 25.62 -11.37
N SER A 391 36.09 24.50 -11.30
CA SER A 391 35.85 23.62 -12.43
C SER A 391 35.07 24.33 -13.53
N ASP A 392 35.01 23.71 -14.70
CA ASP A 392 34.03 24.07 -15.70
C ASP A 392 32.60 23.94 -15.16
N LEU A 393 31.66 24.65 -15.81
CA LEU A 393 30.26 24.63 -15.43
C LEU A 393 29.67 23.26 -15.79
N LYS A 394 29.37 22.46 -14.77
CA LYS A 394 28.86 21.11 -14.95
C LYS A 394 27.34 21.07 -14.76
N PRO A 395 26.60 20.35 -15.62
CA PRO A 395 25.17 20.14 -15.43
C PRO A 395 24.89 19.16 -14.27
N ASN A 396 23.66 19.17 -13.76
CA ASN A 396 23.23 18.28 -12.67
C ASN A 396 23.30 16.77 -13.01
N TYR A 397 23.24 16.40 -14.28
CA TYR A 397 23.40 15.01 -14.74
C TYR A 397 24.87 14.58 -14.93
N HIS A 398 25.85 15.45 -14.64
CA HIS A 398 27.26 15.09 -14.75
C HIS A 398 27.66 14.05 -13.68
N PRO A 399 28.44 12.99 -13.98
CA PRO A 399 28.77 11.92 -13.03
C PRO A 399 29.32 12.43 -11.69
N GLU A 400 30.28 13.36 -11.74
CA GLU A 400 30.85 14.01 -10.53
C GLU A 400 29.86 14.82 -9.68
N ILE A 401 28.65 15.10 -10.16
CA ILE A 401 27.60 15.84 -9.44
C ILE A 401 26.33 15.00 -9.29
N GLN A 402 26.26 13.84 -9.93
CA GLN A 402 25.09 12.99 -9.93
C GLN A 402 24.72 12.54 -8.51
N HIS A 403 25.71 12.36 -7.63
CA HIS A 403 25.54 12.06 -6.21
C HIS A 403 24.94 13.22 -5.39
N LEU A 404 24.89 14.44 -5.94
CA LEU A 404 24.30 15.63 -5.32
C LEU A 404 22.87 15.88 -5.81
N ASN A 405 22.36 15.05 -6.73
CA ASN A 405 21.02 15.20 -7.29
C ASN A 405 19.97 15.16 -6.17
N ASN A 406 18.99 16.06 -6.27
CA ASN A 406 17.90 16.30 -5.32
C ASN A 406 18.25 17.03 -4.01
N GLN A 407 19.52 17.26 -3.68
CA GLN A 407 19.89 17.96 -2.43
C GLN A 407 20.00 19.50 -2.57
N MET A 408 20.24 20.00 -3.79
CA MET A 408 20.31 21.44 -4.09
C MET A 408 19.39 21.81 -5.26
N LYS A 409 18.69 22.96 -5.17
CA LYS A 409 17.76 23.45 -6.20
C LYS A 409 18.52 24.16 -7.33
N ALA A 410 19.37 23.44 -8.05
CA ALA A 410 20.19 23.98 -9.13
C ALA A 410 20.32 23.02 -10.33
N LYS A 411 20.46 23.59 -11.53
CA LYS A 411 20.63 22.84 -12.80
C LYS A 411 22.08 22.79 -13.25
N TYR A 412 22.89 23.78 -12.86
CA TYR A 412 24.30 23.89 -13.23
C TYR A 412 25.13 24.22 -12.00
N PHE A 413 26.35 23.68 -11.94
CA PHE A 413 27.22 23.78 -10.77
C PHE A 413 28.65 24.16 -11.16
N TYR A 414 29.24 25.04 -10.37
CA TYR A 414 30.68 25.21 -10.29
C TYR A 414 31.22 24.47 -9.07
N LEU A 415 32.26 23.68 -9.27
CA LEU A 415 32.96 22.97 -8.21
C LEU A 415 34.26 23.69 -7.93
N ALA A 416 34.44 24.19 -6.71
CA ALA A 416 35.73 24.71 -6.26
C ALA A 416 36.51 23.56 -5.62
N GLN A 417 37.43 23.00 -6.41
CA GLN A 417 38.45 22.08 -5.93
C GLN A 417 39.70 22.91 -5.62
N PHE A 418 40.36 22.62 -4.50
CA PHE A 418 41.58 23.34 -4.07
C PHE A 418 41.35 24.79 -3.62
N PRO A 419 40.65 25.00 -2.48
CA PRO A 419 40.50 26.33 -1.91
C PRO A 419 41.86 26.94 -1.54
N ARG A 420 42.01 28.25 -1.76
CA ARG A 420 43.26 28.99 -1.43
C ARG A 420 43.59 28.95 0.06
N GLN A 421 42.58 28.84 0.91
CA GLN A 421 42.71 28.90 2.35
C GLN A 421 43.08 27.53 2.93
N LYS A 422 44.06 27.52 3.85
CA LYS A 422 44.55 26.27 4.49
C LYS A 422 43.57 25.69 5.51
N THR A 423 42.85 26.52 6.26
CA THR A 423 41.97 26.08 7.35
C THR A 423 40.51 26.00 6.93
N LEU A 424 39.75 25.03 7.47
CA LEU A 424 38.32 24.86 7.20
C LEU A 424 37.52 26.12 7.57
N ASN A 425 37.80 26.73 8.73
CA ASN A 425 37.09 27.92 9.18
C ASN A 425 37.26 29.11 8.22
N ALA A 426 38.45 29.30 7.66
CA ALA A 426 38.67 30.33 6.65
C ALA A 426 37.91 30.02 5.35
N ARG A 427 37.92 28.77 4.90
CA ARG A 427 37.13 28.33 3.72
C ARG A 427 35.64 28.60 3.92
N LEU A 428 35.10 28.28 5.09
CA LEU A 428 33.69 28.49 5.44
C LEU A 428 33.30 29.97 5.45
N ARG A 429 34.16 30.87 5.95
CA ARG A 429 33.89 32.32 5.91
C ARG A 429 33.69 32.82 4.48
N HIS A 430 34.56 32.44 3.55
CA HIS A 430 34.42 32.83 2.14
C HIS A 430 33.18 32.20 1.49
N LEU A 431 32.89 30.94 1.82
CA LEU A 431 31.66 30.27 1.36
C LEU A 431 30.39 30.93 1.90
N GLN A 432 30.37 31.37 3.15
CA GLN A 432 29.27 32.14 3.74
C GLN A 432 29.09 33.48 3.04
N THR A 433 30.17 34.18 2.71
CA THR A 433 30.12 35.41 1.91
C THR A 433 29.46 35.16 0.55
N VAL A 434 29.83 34.08 -0.14
CA VAL A 434 29.22 33.69 -1.42
C VAL A 434 27.76 33.27 -1.25
N ALA A 435 27.43 32.57 -0.17
CA ALA A 435 26.06 32.15 0.14
C ALA A 435 25.12 33.32 0.42
N ASN A 436 25.65 34.43 0.95
CA ASN A 436 24.91 35.67 1.18
C ASN A 436 24.64 36.46 -0.12
N TRP A 437 25.22 36.08 -1.25
CA TRP A 437 24.92 36.71 -2.53
C TRP A 437 23.61 36.20 -3.12
N ASN A 438 22.90 37.06 -3.84
CA ASN A 438 21.71 36.65 -4.56
C ASN A 438 22.06 35.99 -5.91
N LEU A 439 22.49 34.73 -5.87
CA LEU A 439 22.93 33.98 -7.06
C LEU A 439 21.77 33.53 -7.96
N THR A 440 20.52 33.90 -7.66
CA THR A 440 19.35 33.68 -8.53
C THR A 440 19.23 34.75 -9.63
N LYS A 441 19.79 35.94 -9.40
CA LYS A 441 19.72 37.07 -10.32
C LYS A 441 21.03 37.22 -11.09
N HIS A 442 20.95 37.81 -12.28
CA HIS A 442 22.15 38.24 -12.99
C HIS A 442 22.91 39.26 -12.16
N LEU A 443 24.23 39.13 -12.13
CA LEU A 443 25.09 40.17 -11.59
C LEU A 443 25.03 41.37 -12.55
N HIS A 444 24.20 42.37 -12.24
CA HIS A 444 24.30 43.67 -12.87
C HIS A 444 25.66 44.27 -12.49
N ARG A 445 26.45 44.63 -13.51
CA ARG A 445 27.77 45.22 -13.33
C ARG A 445 27.67 46.57 -12.65
#